data_AF-A0A4V6I1F5-F1
#
_entry.id   AF-A0A4V6I1F5-F1
#
_cell.length_a   1.000
_cell.length_b   1.000
_cell.length_c   1.000
_cell.angle_alpha   90.00
_cell.angle_beta   90.00
_cell.angle_gamma   90.00
#
_symmetry.space_group_name_H-M   'P 1'
#
loop_
_entity.id
_entity.type
_entity.pdbx_description
1 polymer ?
#
loop_
_entity_poly.entity_id
_entity_poly.type
_entity_poly.pdbx_seq_one_letter_code
_entity_poly.pdbx_strand_id
1 'polypeptide(L)'
;MMTDFSRKQVFLHDDNVDLLRCQLQEICFFYKKKYNAELIKGRYAKNALIKTIRHYTKYLREFDCRVTSLDFYKSYAWLGYFMAEELNSQDMQYKMLYVAVWRLQKELENHGKNMHKCDKLFNKLLMLLQNEISQKGEFGVGKNGLYMIVKFVSLADFD
;
A
#
# COMPACT_ATOMS: atom_id res chain seq x y z
N MET A 1 17.91 25.05 19.20
CA MET A 1 17.59 25.44 17.80
C MET A 1 17.11 24.19 17.09
N MET A 2 15.80 24.06 16.83
CA MET A 2 15.28 22.98 15.98
C MET A 2 15.62 23.32 14.53
N THR A 3 16.49 22.53 13.92
CA THR A 3 16.74 22.59 12.48
C THR A 3 15.45 22.20 11.75
N ASP A 4 14.89 23.14 10.99
CA ASP A 4 13.68 22.93 10.20
C ASP A 4 14.04 22.00 9.03
N PHE A 5 13.92 20.68 9.26
CA PHE A 5 14.20 19.68 8.24
C PHE A 5 13.20 19.82 7.09
N SER A 6 13.68 19.79 5.85
CA SER A 6 12.80 19.73 4.69
C SER A 6 11.91 18.49 4.74
N ARG A 7 10.70 18.55 4.15
CA ARG A 7 9.76 17.41 4.07
C ARG A 7 10.40 16.14 3.52
N LYS A 8 11.36 16.29 2.60
CA LYS A 8 12.14 15.19 2.03
C LYS A 8 13.10 14.57 3.05
N GLN A 9 13.77 15.38 3.86
CA GLN A 9 14.67 14.88 4.91
C GLN A 9 13.91 14.12 5.99
N VAL A 10 12.75 14.62 6.41
CA VAL A 10 11.93 13.90 7.40
C VAL A 10 11.39 12.58 6.85
N PHE A 11 10.97 12.55 5.59
CA PHE A 11 10.57 11.30 4.94
C PHE A 11 11.72 10.30 4.80
N LEU A 12 12.95 10.78 4.56
CA LEU A 12 14.16 9.95 4.46
C LEU A 12 14.83 9.69 5.81
N HIS A 13 14.17 10.01 6.93
CA HIS A 13 14.63 9.60 8.26
C HIS A 13 14.70 8.07 8.34
N ASP A 14 15.68 7.55 9.09
CA ASP A 14 16.02 6.13 9.10
C ASP A 14 14.81 5.23 9.41
N ASP A 15 13.99 5.59 10.40
CA ASP A 15 12.79 4.84 10.76
C ASP A 15 11.78 4.69 9.60
N ASN A 16 11.63 5.74 8.78
CA ASN A 16 10.70 5.75 7.66
C ASN A 16 11.24 4.90 6.49
N VAL A 17 12.54 4.96 6.26
CA VAL A 17 13.24 4.12 5.27
C VAL A 17 13.18 2.66 5.69
N ASP A 18 13.42 2.37 6.96
CA ASP A 18 13.38 1.04 7.53
C ASP A 18 11.96 0.45 7.45
N LEU A 19 10.92 1.24 7.75
CA LEU A 19 9.54 0.79 7.57
C LEU A 19 9.27 0.39 6.12
N LEU A 20 9.60 1.24 5.15
CA LEU A 20 9.37 0.92 3.72
C LEU A 20 10.16 -0.31 3.26
N ARG A 21 11.40 -0.46 3.74
CA ARG A 21 12.23 -1.65 3.48
C ARG A 21 11.56 -2.90 4.03
N CYS A 22 11.10 -2.86 5.28
CA CYS A 22 10.39 -3.97 5.92
C CYS A 22 9.12 -4.33 5.16
N GLN A 23 8.29 -3.36 4.80
CA GLN A 23 7.07 -3.58 4.01
C GLN A 23 7.37 -4.20 2.64
N LEU A 24 8.43 -3.76 1.97
CA LEU A 24 8.84 -4.32 0.68
C LEU A 24 9.31 -5.78 0.80
N GLN A 25 10.11 -6.10 1.81
CA GLN A 25 10.52 -7.47 2.09
C GLN A 25 9.32 -8.35 2.45
N GLU A 26 8.43 -7.82 3.28
CA GLU A 26 7.22 -8.49 3.75
C GLU A 26 6.29 -8.83 2.58
N ILE A 27 5.97 -7.88 1.72
CA ILE A 27 5.05 -8.11 0.59
C ILE A 27 5.62 -9.12 -0.41
N CYS A 28 6.93 -9.07 -0.66
CA CYS A 28 7.61 -10.05 -1.52
C CYS A 28 7.60 -11.44 -0.90
N PHE A 29 7.84 -11.53 0.41
CA PHE A 29 7.77 -12.79 1.16
C PHE A 29 6.38 -13.41 1.11
N PHE A 30 5.32 -12.64 1.36
CA PHE A 30 3.96 -13.14 1.31
C PHE A 30 3.54 -13.58 -0.09
N TYR A 31 3.94 -12.83 -1.13
CA TYR A 31 3.69 -13.22 -2.51
C TYR A 31 4.35 -14.56 -2.83
N LYS A 32 5.64 -14.72 -2.49
CA LYS A 32 6.38 -15.99 -2.66
C LYS A 32 5.71 -17.13 -1.90
N LYS A 33 5.38 -16.92 -0.62
CA LYS A 33 4.76 -17.94 0.23
C LYS A 33 3.40 -18.40 -0.30
N LYS A 34 2.57 -17.47 -0.79
CA LYS A 34 1.21 -17.78 -1.25
C LYS A 34 1.16 -18.40 -2.64
N TYR A 35 2.02 -17.95 -3.56
CA TYR A 35 1.94 -18.32 -4.98
C TYR A 35 3.12 -19.15 -5.48
N ASN A 36 4.07 -19.49 -4.61
CA ASN A 36 5.31 -20.19 -4.94
C ASN A 36 6.06 -19.54 -6.12
N ALA A 37 6.01 -18.21 -6.19
CA ALA A 37 6.55 -17.42 -7.29
C ALA A 37 7.40 -16.29 -6.72
N GLU A 38 8.65 -16.21 -7.16
CA GLU A 38 9.49 -15.08 -6.82
C GLU A 38 9.12 -13.89 -7.70
N LEU A 39 9.17 -12.69 -7.13
CA LEU A 39 9.08 -11.46 -7.90
C LEU A 39 10.44 -11.26 -8.55
N ILE A 40 10.62 -11.94 -9.68
CA ILE A 40 11.86 -12.05 -10.44
C ILE A 40 12.29 -10.64 -10.85
N LYS A 41 13.41 -10.19 -10.26
CA LYS A 41 14.12 -8.91 -10.45
C LYS A 41 13.72 -7.83 -9.45
N GLY A 42 14.70 -7.45 -8.63
CA GLY A 42 14.66 -6.24 -7.80
C GLY A 42 14.34 -4.93 -8.54
N ARG A 43 14.22 -4.96 -9.89
CA ARG A 43 13.71 -3.85 -10.70
C ARG A 43 12.26 -3.48 -10.35
N TYR A 44 11.35 -4.45 -10.23
CA TYR A 44 9.94 -4.17 -9.91
C TYR A 44 9.81 -3.54 -8.52
N ALA A 45 10.46 -4.18 -7.55
CA ALA A 45 10.58 -3.69 -6.18
C ALA A 45 11.16 -2.27 -6.10
N LYS A 46 12.27 -2.02 -6.79
CA LYS A 46 12.91 -0.70 -6.85
C LYS A 46 11.99 0.36 -7.47
N ASN A 47 11.34 0.05 -8.57
CA ASN A 47 10.45 1.00 -9.25
C ASN A 47 9.23 1.32 -8.40
N ALA A 48 8.59 0.30 -7.81
CA ALA A 48 7.45 0.48 -6.91
C ALA A 48 7.82 1.31 -5.68
N LEU A 49 9.01 1.09 -5.10
CA LEU A 49 9.52 1.90 -4.00
C LEU A 49 9.71 3.36 -4.44
N ILE A 50 10.36 3.62 -5.58
CA ILE A 50 10.54 4.97 -6.11
C ILE A 50 9.18 5.66 -6.33
N LYS A 51 8.21 4.96 -6.92
CA LYS A 51 6.85 5.47 -7.12
C LYS A 51 6.17 5.80 -5.80
N THR A 52 6.30 4.92 -4.79
CA THR A 52 5.74 5.13 -3.45
C THR A 52 6.31 6.40 -2.82
N ILE A 53 7.64 6.55 -2.81
CA ILE A 53 8.32 7.72 -2.24
C ILE A 53 7.91 9.03 -2.95
N ARG A 54 7.86 9.00 -4.29
CA ARG A 54 7.46 10.17 -5.10
C ARG A 54 6.00 10.54 -4.85
N HIS A 55 5.11 9.56 -4.82
CA HIS A 55 3.67 9.78 -4.57
C HIS A 55 3.44 10.32 -3.16
N TYR A 56 4.14 9.76 -2.16
CA TYR A 56 4.07 10.24 -0.77
C TYR A 56 4.57 11.69 -0.66
N THR A 57 5.73 12.00 -1.26
CA THR A 57 6.28 13.36 -1.27
C THR A 57 5.32 14.35 -1.95
N LYS A 58 4.68 13.95 -3.06
CA LYS A 58 3.69 14.78 -3.74
C LYS A 58 2.46 15.00 -2.87
N TYR A 59 1.92 13.94 -2.26
CA TYR A 59 0.78 14.00 -1.35
C TYR A 59 1.01 15.00 -0.21
N LEU A 60 2.18 14.95 0.43
CA LEU A 60 2.52 15.87 1.53
C LEU A 60 2.57 17.33 1.09
N ARG A 61 3.01 17.59 -0.15
CA ARG A 61 3.03 18.95 -0.71
C ARG A 61 1.63 19.43 -1.02
N GLU A 62 0.81 18.59 -1.64
CA GLU A 62 -0.55 18.91 -2.05
C GLU A 62 -1.44 19.27 -0.86
N PHE A 63 -1.35 18.51 0.23
CA PHE A 63 -2.19 18.68 1.42
C PHE A 63 -1.50 19.45 2.55
N ASP A 64 -0.39 20.15 2.26
CA ASP A 64 0.44 20.89 3.22
C ASP A 64 0.76 20.15 4.53
N CYS A 65 0.88 18.83 4.44
CA CYS A 65 1.10 17.97 5.60
C CYS A 65 2.58 17.93 5.98
N ARG A 66 2.88 18.03 7.28
CA ARG A 66 4.20 17.69 7.83
C ARG A 66 4.25 16.18 8.10
N VAL A 67 5.36 15.54 7.73
CA VAL A 67 5.61 14.15 8.13
C VAL A 67 6.10 14.18 9.56
N THR A 68 5.40 13.52 10.47
CA THR A 68 5.92 13.20 11.81
C THR A 68 6.36 11.74 11.85
N SER A 69 5.54 10.86 11.28
CA SER A 69 5.83 9.45 11.05
C SER A 69 5.11 8.97 9.79
N LEU A 70 5.60 7.87 9.23
CA LEU A 70 5.03 7.28 8.03
C LEU A 70 3.82 6.39 8.41
N ASP A 71 2.64 6.68 7.84
CA ASP A 71 1.43 5.90 8.10
C ASP A 71 1.53 4.53 7.39
N PHE A 72 1.40 3.44 8.16
CA PHE A 72 1.50 2.07 7.65
C PHE A 72 0.47 1.81 6.54
N TYR A 73 -0.81 2.10 6.77
CA TYR A 73 -1.88 1.82 5.81
C TYR A 73 -1.65 2.55 4.49
N LYS A 74 -1.21 3.81 4.57
CA LYS A 74 -0.88 4.65 3.42
C LYS A 74 0.27 4.10 2.61
N SER A 75 1.41 3.84 3.26
CA SER A 75 2.59 3.30 2.57
C SER A 75 2.32 1.93 1.98
N TYR A 76 1.72 1.03 2.77
CA TYR A 76 1.52 -0.35 2.35
C TYR A 76 0.52 -0.46 1.20
N ALA A 77 -0.58 0.32 1.25
CA ALA A 77 -1.54 0.42 0.16
C ALA A 77 -0.88 0.89 -1.14
N TRP A 78 -0.10 1.95 -1.07
CA TRP A 78 0.56 2.51 -2.25
C TRP A 78 1.66 1.59 -2.77
N LEU A 79 2.48 1.02 -1.89
CA LEU A 79 3.52 0.09 -2.26
C LEU A 79 2.94 -1.14 -2.95
N GLY A 80 1.90 -1.77 -2.38
CA GLY A 80 1.25 -2.93 -2.99
C GLY A 80 0.62 -2.61 -4.34
N TYR A 81 -0.02 -1.45 -4.47
CA TYR A 81 -0.59 -0.99 -5.74
C TYR A 81 0.48 -0.74 -6.80
N PHE A 82 1.54 0.00 -6.46
CA PHE A 82 2.64 0.28 -7.38
C PHE A 82 3.45 -0.98 -7.72
N MET A 83 3.59 -1.91 -6.78
CA MET A 83 4.14 -3.23 -7.06
C MET A 83 3.32 -3.93 -8.13
N ALA A 84 1.98 -3.92 -8.02
CA ALA A 84 1.12 -4.51 -9.02
C ALA A 84 1.32 -3.83 -10.39
N GLU A 85 1.33 -2.50 -10.49
CA GLU A 85 1.57 -1.79 -11.75
C GLU A 85 2.87 -2.19 -12.47
N GLU A 86 3.92 -2.58 -11.74
CA GLU A 86 5.21 -2.95 -12.32
C GLU A 86 5.22 -4.37 -12.90
N LEU A 87 4.23 -5.20 -12.56
CA LEU A 87 4.16 -6.59 -13.02
C LEU A 87 3.63 -6.67 -14.45
N ASN A 88 4.14 -7.64 -15.20
CA ASN A 88 3.98 -7.76 -16.64
C ASN A 88 2.74 -8.56 -17.08
N SER A 89 2.07 -9.27 -16.17
CA SER A 89 0.87 -10.04 -16.49
C SER A 89 -0.26 -9.71 -15.53
N GLN A 90 -1.48 -9.73 -16.05
CA GLN A 90 -2.70 -9.44 -15.29
C GLN A 90 -2.88 -10.39 -14.10
N ASP A 91 -2.55 -11.67 -14.26
CA ASP A 91 -2.57 -12.64 -13.17
C ASP A 91 -1.62 -12.25 -12.03
N MET A 92 -0.37 -11.88 -12.34
CA MET A 92 0.59 -11.43 -11.32
C MET A 92 0.15 -10.13 -10.65
N GLN A 93 -0.39 -9.19 -11.43
CA GLN A 93 -0.95 -7.93 -10.93
C GLN A 93 -2.06 -8.20 -9.91
N TYR A 94 -3.01 -9.08 -10.25
CA TYR A 94 -4.14 -9.42 -9.39
C TYR A 94 -3.71 -10.15 -8.12
N LYS A 95 -2.74 -11.08 -8.24
CA LYS A 95 -2.12 -11.76 -7.11
C LYS A 95 -1.42 -10.79 -6.16
N MET A 96 -0.75 -9.78 -6.70
CA MET A 96 -0.11 -8.73 -5.90
C MET A 96 -1.14 -7.88 -5.15
N LEU A 97 -2.20 -7.44 -5.84
CA LEU A 97 -3.31 -6.73 -5.20
C LEU A 97 -3.95 -7.56 -4.09
N TYR A 98 -4.15 -8.86 -4.32
CA TYR A 98 -4.67 -9.76 -3.30
C TYR A 98 -3.78 -9.78 -2.06
N VAL A 99 -2.47 -9.95 -2.22
CA VAL A 99 -1.52 -9.97 -1.10
C VAL A 99 -1.52 -8.64 -0.35
N ALA A 100 -1.53 -7.51 -1.08
CA ALA A 100 -1.56 -6.19 -0.50
C ALA A 100 -2.82 -5.97 0.38
N VAL A 101 -3.99 -6.28 -0.18
CA VAL A 101 -5.28 -6.13 0.52
C VAL A 101 -5.38 -7.10 1.70
N TRP A 102 -4.97 -8.35 1.53
CA TRP A 102 -4.96 -9.34 2.62
C TRP A 102 -4.09 -8.87 3.78
N ARG A 103 -2.89 -8.32 3.53
CA ARG A 103 -2.02 -7.87 4.60
C ARG A 103 -2.57 -6.64 5.33
N LEU A 104 -3.23 -5.73 4.61
CA LEU A 104 -3.95 -4.60 5.20
C LEU A 104 -5.13 -5.08 6.08
N GLN A 105 -5.88 -6.08 5.63
CA GLN A 105 -6.93 -6.73 6.44
C GLN A 105 -6.34 -7.37 7.70
N LYS A 106 -5.20 -8.07 7.59
CA LYS A 106 -4.52 -8.64 8.76
C LYS A 106 -4.01 -7.58 9.74
N GLU A 107 -3.55 -6.43 9.26
CA GLU A 107 -3.18 -5.33 10.16
C GLU A 107 -4.38 -4.82 10.96
N LEU A 108 -5.56 -4.74 10.34
CA LEU A 108 -6.79 -4.35 11.03
C LEU A 108 -7.19 -5.39 12.08
N GLU A 109 -7.10 -6.69 11.76
CA GLU A 109 -7.35 -7.78 12.73
C GLU A 109 -6.39 -7.71 13.92
N ASN A 110 -5.10 -7.47 13.66
CA ASN A 110 -4.09 -7.33 14.70
C ASN A 110 -4.36 -6.13 15.63
N HIS A 111 -5.05 -5.10 15.12
CA HIS A 111 -5.53 -3.97 15.90
C HIS A 111 -6.95 -4.17 16.48
N GLY A 112 -7.43 -5.42 16.52
CA GLY A 112 -8.70 -5.79 17.18
C GLY A 112 -9.96 -5.52 16.37
N LYS A 113 -9.86 -5.18 15.08
CA LYS A 113 -11.05 -4.98 14.23
C LYS A 113 -11.64 -6.33 13.80
N ASN A 114 -12.97 -6.47 13.90
CA ASN A 114 -13.68 -7.66 13.45
C ASN A 114 -13.88 -7.63 11.92
N MET A 115 -12.98 -8.27 11.20
CA MET A 115 -12.96 -8.21 9.73
C MET A 115 -14.01 -9.09 9.05
N HIS A 116 -14.66 -10.01 9.75
CA HIS A 116 -15.73 -10.83 9.18
C HIS A 116 -16.91 -10.00 8.67
N LYS A 117 -17.20 -8.87 9.34
CA LYS A 117 -18.24 -7.92 8.90
C LYS A 117 -17.83 -7.17 7.61
N CYS A 118 -16.54 -7.15 7.28
CA CYS A 118 -15.98 -6.39 6.15
C CYS A 118 -15.61 -7.25 4.93
N ASP A 119 -15.74 -8.58 4.98
CA ASP A 119 -15.29 -9.46 3.87
C ASP A 119 -15.90 -9.07 2.51
N LYS A 120 -17.19 -8.70 2.47
CA LYS A 120 -17.84 -8.22 1.24
C LYS A 120 -17.23 -6.93 0.71
N LEU A 121 -16.86 -6.01 1.61
CA LEU A 121 -16.19 -4.75 1.27
C LEU A 121 -14.82 -5.02 0.66
N PHE A 122 -14.01 -5.88 1.27
CA PHE A 122 -12.66 -6.19 0.78
C PHE A 122 -12.68 -6.96 -0.55
N ASN A 123 -13.64 -7.85 -0.75
CA ASN A 123 -13.85 -8.50 -2.04
C ASN A 123 -14.20 -7.48 -3.14
N LYS A 124 -15.12 -6.54 -2.84
CA LYS A 124 -15.46 -5.48 -3.80
C LYS A 124 -14.28 -4.55 -4.07
N LEU A 125 -13.54 -4.18 -3.04
CA LEU A 125 -12.32 -3.37 -3.13
C LEU A 125 -11.30 -4.02 -4.07
N LEU A 126 -11.05 -5.32 -3.92
CA LEU A 126 -10.18 -6.07 -4.83
C LEU A 126 -10.65 -5.97 -6.28
N MET A 127 -11.95 -6.16 -6.56
CA MET A 127 -12.48 -6.04 -7.92
C MET A 127 -12.28 -4.63 -8.51
N LEU A 128 -12.50 -3.57 -7.73
CA LEU A 128 -12.30 -2.19 -8.18
C LEU A 128 -10.82 -1.91 -8.47
N LEU A 129 -9.90 -2.43 -7.66
CA LEU A 129 -8.46 -2.31 -7.92
C LEU A 129 -8.04 -3.07 -9.17
N GLN A 130 -8.57 -4.27 -9.39
CA GLN A 130 -8.33 -5.07 -10.58
C GLN A 130 -8.85 -4.38 -11.85
N ASN A 131 -10.02 -3.74 -11.78
CA ASN A 131 -10.56 -2.94 -12.87
C ASN A 131 -9.61 -1.79 -13.23
N GLU A 132 -9.08 -1.07 -12.24
CA GLU A 132 -8.21 0.07 -12.52
C GLU A 132 -6.89 -0.35 -13.18
N ILE A 133 -6.26 -1.42 -12.67
CA ILE A 133 -5.04 -1.96 -13.30
C ILE A 133 -5.33 -2.47 -14.72
N SER A 134 -6.53 -2.97 -14.98
CA SER A 134 -6.95 -3.45 -16.30
C SER A 134 -7.44 -2.34 -17.23
N GLN A 135 -7.07 -1.09 -16.97
CA GLN A 135 -7.46 0.09 -17.75
C GLN A 135 -8.97 0.35 -17.82
N LYS A 136 -9.76 -0.25 -16.92
CA LYS A 136 -11.19 0.04 -16.72
C LYS A 136 -11.37 1.02 -15.56
N GLY A 137 -10.64 2.14 -15.63
CA GLY A 137 -10.51 3.13 -14.56
C GLY A 137 -11.83 3.80 -14.15
N GLU A 138 -12.82 3.86 -15.04
CA GLU A 138 -14.19 4.35 -14.73
C GLU A 138 -14.83 3.58 -13.56
N PHE A 139 -14.50 2.29 -13.42
CA PHE A 139 -14.97 1.42 -12.35
C PHE A 139 -13.83 1.06 -11.37
N GLY A 140 -12.86 1.97 -11.25
CA GLY A 140 -11.69 1.88 -10.38
C GLY A 140 -11.85 2.56 -9.03
N VAL A 141 -10.82 2.44 -8.19
CA VAL A 141 -10.71 3.08 -6.88
C VAL A 141 -9.28 3.55 -6.57
N GLY A 142 -8.31 2.95 -7.26
CA GLY A 142 -6.90 3.30 -7.23
C GLY A 142 -6.21 3.16 -5.88
N LYS A 143 -4.92 3.51 -5.89
CA LYS A 143 -4.04 3.56 -4.72
C LYS A 143 -4.56 4.44 -3.57
N ASN A 144 -5.15 5.59 -3.88
CA ASN A 144 -5.64 6.51 -2.86
C ASN A 144 -6.95 6.01 -2.23
N GLY A 145 -7.86 5.45 -3.03
CA GLY A 145 -9.08 4.88 -2.50
C GLY A 145 -8.83 3.63 -1.65
N LEU A 146 -7.87 2.77 -2.03
CA LEU A 146 -7.40 1.67 -1.15
C LEU A 146 -6.95 2.19 0.22
N TYR A 147 -6.05 3.18 0.23
CA TYR A 147 -5.60 3.80 1.49
C TYR A 147 -6.78 4.36 2.30
N MET A 148 -7.64 5.17 1.68
CA MET A 148 -8.72 5.85 2.38
C MET A 148 -9.75 4.89 2.97
N ILE A 149 -10.13 3.84 2.22
CA ILE A 149 -11.08 2.83 2.70
C ILE A 149 -10.50 2.08 3.90
N VAL A 150 -9.25 1.61 3.80
CA VAL A 150 -8.61 0.88 4.90
C VAL A 150 -8.41 1.80 6.11
N LYS A 151 -8.02 3.05 5.89
CA LYS A 151 -7.88 4.04 6.97
C LYS A 151 -9.22 4.31 7.65
N PHE A 152 -10.30 4.44 6.89
CA PHE A 152 -11.65 4.60 7.44
C PHE A 152 -12.04 3.40 8.31
N VAL A 153 -11.83 2.17 7.82
CA VAL A 153 -12.09 0.95 8.59
C VAL A 153 -11.21 0.89 9.86
N SER A 154 -9.97 1.38 9.81
CA SER A 154 -9.10 1.43 10.99
C SER A 154 -9.60 2.39 12.07
N LEU A 155 -10.32 3.44 11.68
CA LEU A 155 -10.83 4.48 12.58
C LEU A 155 -12.28 4.23 13.01
N ALA A 156 -13.05 3.47 12.23
CA ALA A 156 -14.43 3.15 12.54
C ALA A 156 -14.49 2.14 13.68
N ASP A 157 -15.29 2.44 14.70
CA ASP A 157 -15.65 1.49 15.73
C ASP A 157 -16.86 0.70 15.23
N PHE A 158 -16.64 -0.60 15.01
CA PHE A 158 -17.69 -1.53 14.65
C PHE A 158 -18.04 -2.31 15.91
N ASP A 159 -19.01 -1.81 16.67
CA ASP A 159 -19.72 -2.58 17.70
C ASP A 159 -20.26 -3.90 17.08
#